data_AF-A0A3B8LEL2-F1
#
_entry.id   AF-A0A3B8LEL2-F1
#
_cell.length_a   1.000
_cell.length_b   1.000
_cell.length_c   1.000
_cell.angle_alpha   90.00
_cell.angle_beta   90.00
_cell.angle_gamma   90.00
#
_symmetry.space_group_name_H-M   'P 1'
#
loop_
_entity.id
_entity.type
_entity.pdbx_description
1 polymer ?
#
loop_
_entity_poly.entity_id
_entity_poly.type
_entity_poly.pdbx_seq_one_letter_code
_entity_poly.pdbx_strand_id
1 'polypeptide(L)'
;DEYVHEPEKVVMRKPPRRVSPPTRVAPPIVRRPKPPKITKTMYGPKFEQLLFELRRLRGQGRYDRAVHMLRDKLSTFREQGAKEVLSFELGSILTHQLKRRRASCAHWRSHLQVFQRSTRYKASIRRYMRELSCP
;
A
#
# COMPACT_ATOMS: atom_id res chain seq x y z
N ASP A 1 33.84 78.25 30.81
CA ASP A 1 34.08 76.91 30.27
C ASP A 1 33.60 75.84 31.23
N GLU A 2 32.43 75.26 31.00
CA GLU A 2 32.16 73.90 31.47
C GLU A 2 31.18 73.25 30.48
N TYR A 3 31.75 72.32 29.69
CA TYR A 3 31.14 71.69 28.53
C TYR A 3 30.23 70.55 29.00
N VAL A 4 28.92 70.71 28.82
CA VAL A 4 27.92 69.68 29.13
C VAL A 4 27.97 68.60 28.05
N HIS A 5 28.35 67.38 28.43
CA HIS A 5 28.30 66.21 27.56
C HIS A 5 26.85 65.74 27.34
N GLU A 6 26.37 65.81 26.09
CA GLU A 6 25.23 65.03 25.60
C GLU A 6 25.60 63.53 25.54
N PRO A 7 24.72 62.60 25.96
CA PRO A 7 24.90 61.18 25.68
C PRO A 7 24.33 60.80 24.30
N GLU A 8 25.19 60.26 23.44
CA GLU A 8 24.84 59.68 22.15
C GLU A 8 23.84 58.51 22.29
N LYS A 9 22.74 58.58 21.53
CA LYS A 9 21.74 57.51 21.42
C LYS A 9 22.33 56.31 20.67
N VAL A 10 22.63 55.23 21.39
CA VAL A 10 22.99 53.94 20.81
C VAL A 10 21.75 53.30 20.18
N VAL A 11 21.67 53.30 18.84
CA VAL A 11 20.62 52.59 18.08
C VAL A 11 20.91 51.09 18.09
N MET A 12 20.17 50.33 18.91
CA MET A 12 20.16 48.86 18.91
C MET A 12 19.60 48.33 17.59
N ARG A 13 20.47 47.79 16.72
CA ARG A 13 20.07 47.04 15.51
C ARG A 13 19.70 45.60 15.89
N LYS A 14 18.48 45.16 15.55
CA LYS A 14 18.01 43.78 15.74
C LYS A 14 18.88 42.77 14.97
N PRO A 15 19.17 41.58 15.52
CA PRO A 15 19.92 40.55 14.80
C PRO A 15 19.09 39.93 13.65
N PRO A 16 19.74 39.47 12.56
CA PRO A 16 19.05 38.88 11.42
C PRO A 16 18.40 37.54 11.78
N ARG A 17 17.17 37.36 11.28
CA ARG A 17 16.31 36.19 11.48
C ARG A 17 16.96 34.97 10.79
N ARG A 18 17.32 33.93 11.56
CA ARG A 18 17.76 32.64 11.00
C ARG A 18 16.65 32.06 10.13
N VAL A 19 16.98 31.82 8.86
CA VAL A 19 16.11 31.09 7.93
C VAL A 19 16.23 29.61 8.26
N SER A 20 15.15 28.99 8.73
CA SER A 20 15.10 27.55 9.01
C SER A 20 15.28 26.74 7.71
N PRO A 21 16.01 25.61 7.73
CA PRO A 21 16.10 24.72 6.57
C PRO A 21 14.74 24.09 6.24
N PRO A 22 14.47 23.76 4.96
CA PRO A 22 13.21 23.16 4.55
C PRO A 22 13.03 21.78 5.22
N THR A 23 11.95 21.64 5.98
CA THR A 23 11.51 20.39 6.60
C THR A 23 11.38 19.32 5.52
N ARG A 24 12.27 18.33 5.54
CA ARG A 24 12.21 17.15 4.68
C ARG A 24 10.95 16.38 5.06
N VAL A 25 9.89 16.51 4.26
CA VAL A 25 8.63 15.79 4.45
C VAL A 25 8.97 14.30 4.40
N ALA A 26 8.74 13.60 5.51
CA ALA A 26 8.94 12.15 5.56
C ALA A 26 8.11 11.48 4.46
N PRO A 27 8.67 10.48 3.74
CA PRO A 27 7.89 9.75 2.74
C PRO A 27 6.66 9.14 3.41
N PRO A 28 5.50 9.14 2.74
CA PRO A 28 4.28 8.60 3.32
C PRO A 28 4.53 7.14 3.69
N ILE A 29 4.33 6.81 4.97
CA ILE A 29 4.31 5.45 5.46
C ILE A 29 3.17 4.76 4.71
N VAL A 30 3.51 4.01 3.66
CA VAL A 30 2.56 3.14 2.98
C VAL A 30 2.14 2.10 3.99
N ARG A 31 1.02 2.36 4.68
CA ARG A 31 0.42 1.41 5.62
C ARG A 31 0.11 0.15 4.82
N ARG A 32 0.94 -0.89 5.00
CA ARG A 32 0.68 -2.23 4.45
C ARG A 32 -0.74 -2.60 4.90
N PRO A 33 -1.67 -2.91 3.97
CA PRO A 33 -2.97 -3.42 4.35
C PRO A 33 -2.75 -4.63 5.26
N LYS A 34 -3.37 -4.61 6.46
CA LYS A 34 -3.42 -5.80 7.29
C LYS A 34 -4.12 -6.88 6.44
N PRO A 35 -3.55 -8.09 6.34
CA PRO A 35 -4.22 -9.17 5.64
C PRO A 35 -5.62 -9.35 6.24
N PRO A 36 -6.65 -9.63 5.42
CA PRO A 36 -7.99 -9.89 5.94
C PRO A 36 -7.92 -10.96 7.02
N LYS A 37 -8.71 -10.79 8.09
CA LYS A 37 -8.89 -11.82 9.13
C LYS A 37 -9.67 -12.98 8.52
N ILE A 38 -8.96 -13.88 7.83
CA ILE A 38 -9.51 -15.12 7.31
C ILE A 38 -9.69 -16.03 8.52
N THR A 39 -10.92 -16.35 8.87
CA THR A 39 -11.21 -17.38 9.87
C THR A 39 -10.72 -18.71 9.29
N LYS A 40 -9.79 -19.36 10.00
CA LYS A 40 -8.96 -20.54 9.62
C LYS A 40 -9.71 -21.79 9.09
N THR A 41 -11.02 -21.74 8.91
CA THR A 41 -11.87 -22.93 8.78
C THR A 41 -12.86 -22.89 7.60
N MET A 42 -12.93 -21.81 6.81
CA MET A 42 -14.04 -21.64 5.85
C MET A 42 -13.85 -22.39 4.51
N TYR A 43 -12.60 -22.66 4.07
CA TYR A 43 -12.33 -23.16 2.71
C TYR A 43 -11.46 -24.44 2.66
N GLY A 44 -11.32 -25.11 3.81
CA GLY A 44 -10.64 -26.41 3.92
C GLY A 44 -9.10 -26.35 3.93
N PRO A 45 -8.45 -27.51 4.11
CA PRO A 45 -7.01 -27.60 4.38
C PRO A 45 -6.13 -27.16 3.21
N LYS A 46 -6.56 -27.40 1.97
CA LYS A 46 -5.80 -26.98 0.76
C LYS A 46 -5.69 -25.46 0.66
N PHE A 47 -6.74 -24.74 1.04
CA PHE A 47 -6.74 -23.28 1.06
C PHE A 47 -5.80 -22.74 2.14
N GLU A 48 -5.87 -23.31 3.34
CA GLU A 48 -5.00 -22.91 4.46
C GLU A 48 -3.52 -23.17 4.16
N GLN A 49 -3.19 -24.31 3.57
CA GLN A 49 -1.83 -24.62 3.12
C GLN A 49 -1.32 -23.60 2.09
N LEU A 50 -2.17 -23.21 1.13
CA LEU A 50 -1.81 -22.18 0.15
C LEU A 50 -1.56 -20.82 0.82
N LEU A 51 -2.40 -20.41 1.79
CA LEU A 51 -2.20 -19.17 2.54
C LEU A 51 -0.97 -19.19 3.45
N PHE A 52 -0.64 -20.35 4.01
CA PHE A 52 0.59 -20.52 4.79
C PHE A 52 1.81 -20.33 3.89
N GLU A 53 1.84 -21.00 2.74
CA GLU A 53 2.92 -20.86 1.77
C GLU A 53 3.03 -19.44 1.22
N LEU A 54 1.89 -18.79 0.93
CA LEU A 54 1.85 -17.39 0.52
C LEU A 54 2.51 -16.48 1.56
N ARG A 55 2.17 -16.66 2.85
CA ARG A 55 2.77 -15.89 3.94
C ARG A 55 4.28 -16.13 4.03
N ARG A 56 4.73 -17.38 3.87
CA ARG A 56 6.15 -17.74 3.85
C ARG A 56 6.89 -17.03 2.72
N LEU A 57 6.37 -17.08 1.50
CA LEU A 57 6.97 -16.41 0.34
C LEU A 57 7.02 -14.89 0.51
N ARG A 58 5.96 -14.29 1.06
CA ARG A 58 5.93 -12.84 1.37
C ARG A 58 6.94 -12.46 2.45
N GLY A 59 7.11 -13.28 3.48
CA GLY A 59 8.11 -13.08 4.54
C GLY A 59 9.54 -13.09 3.99
N GLN A 60 9.78 -13.86 2.92
CA GLN A 60 11.06 -13.94 2.21
C GLN A 60 11.22 -12.89 1.10
N GLY A 61 10.24 -12.00 0.89
CA GLY A 61 10.27 -11.04 -0.22
C GLY A 61 10.13 -11.66 -1.62
N ARG A 62 9.77 -12.95 -1.73
CA ARG A 62 9.68 -13.69 -3.00
C ARG A 62 8.34 -13.47 -3.69
N TYR A 63 8.05 -12.22 -4.04
CA TYR A 63 6.75 -11.81 -4.54
C TYR A 63 6.42 -12.34 -5.93
N ASP A 64 7.40 -12.48 -6.82
CA ASP A 64 7.18 -13.10 -8.14
C ASP A 64 6.77 -14.56 -8.01
N ARG A 65 7.43 -15.32 -7.13
CA ARG A 65 7.08 -16.71 -6.84
C ARG A 65 5.67 -16.82 -6.23
N ALA A 66 5.31 -15.88 -5.35
CA ALA A 66 3.96 -15.80 -4.79
C ALA A 66 2.91 -15.54 -5.88
N VAL A 67 3.18 -14.65 -6.83
CA VAL A 67 2.29 -14.37 -7.97
C VAL A 67 2.11 -15.59 -8.86
N HIS A 68 3.20 -16.28 -9.21
CA HIS A 68 3.14 -17.51 -10.01
C HIS A 68 2.31 -18.58 -9.30
N MET A 69 2.61 -18.86 -8.03
CA MET A 69 1.86 -19.83 -7.23
C MET A 69 0.37 -19.49 -7.15
N LEU A 70 0.01 -18.22 -6.93
CA LEU A 70 -1.39 -17.82 -6.86
C LEU A 70 -2.10 -18.00 -8.21
N ARG A 71 -1.46 -17.65 -9.33
CA ARG A 71 -2.05 -17.84 -10.67
C ARG A 71 -2.31 -19.31 -10.96
N ASP A 72 -1.34 -20.18 -10.68
CA ASP A 72 -1.43 -21.61 -10.95
C ASP A 72 -2.51 -22.29 -10.10
N LYS A 73 -2.67 -21.83 -8.85
CA LYS A 73 -3.59 -22.46 -7.90
C LYS A 73 -5.00 -21.89 -7.94
N LEU A 74 -5.23 -20.68 -8.47
CA LEU A 74 -6.54 -20.04 -8.45
C LEU A 74 -7.64 -20.87 -9.14
N SER A 75 -7.31 -21.53 -10.25
CA SER A 75 -8.24 -22.41 -10.99
C SER A 75 -8.57 -23.71 -10.26
N THR A 76 -7.76 -24.12 -9.28
CA THR A 76 -7.90 -25.41 -8.58
C THR A 76 -8.96 -25.42 -7.49
N PHE A 77 -9.38 -24.24 -7.01
CA PHE A 77 -10.46 -24.11 -6.03
C PHE A 77 -11.82 -24.20 -6.72
N ARG A 78 -12.85 -24.70 -6.03
CA ARG A 78 -14.22 -24.71 -6.57
C ARG A 78 -15.05 -23.56 -6.01
N GLU A 79 -14.77 -23.20 -4.76
CA GLU A 79 -15.45 -22.20 -3.97
C GLU A 79 -15.15 -20.80 -4.49
N GLN A 80 -16.20 -20.07 -4.88
CA GLN A 80 -16.04 -18.70 -5.38
C GLN A 80 -15.45 -17.77 -4.34
N GLY A 81 -15.80 -17.94 -3.06
CA GLY A 81 -15.21 -17.14 -1.96
C GLY A 81 -13.69 -17.33 -1.84
N ALA A 82 -13.20 -18.57 -1.97
CA ALA A 82 -11.77 -18.86 -1.95
C ALA A 82 -11.06 -18.22 -3.15
N LYS A 83 -11.63 -18.34 -4.35
CA LYS A 83 -11.10 -17.69 -5.56
C LYS A 83 -11.05 -16.18 -5.43
N GLU A 84 -12.09 -15.57 -4.87
CA GLU A 84 -12.16 -14.12 -4.65
C GLU A 84 -11.04 -13.65 -3.72
N VAL A 85 -10.83 -14.35 -2.58
CA VAL A 85 -9.75 -14.03 -1.64
C VAL A 85 -8.37 -14.17 -2.28
N LEU A 86 -8.10 -15.28 -2.98
CA LEU A 86 -6.81 -15.50 -3.64
C LEU A 86 -6.58 -14.51 -4.78
N SER A 87 -7.62 -14.17 -5.53
CA SER A 87 -7.56 -13.13 -6.56
C SER A 87 -7.26 -11.76 -5.95
N PHE A 88 -7.84 -11.45 -4.80
CA PHE A 88 -7.55 -10.22 -4.07
C PHE A 88 -6.10 -10.16 -3.57
N GLU A 89 -5.57 -11.24 -3.01
CA GLU A 89 -4.17 -11.32 -2.59
C GLU A 89 -3.21 -11.17 -3.78
N LEU A 90 -3.51 -11.82 -4.92
CA LEU A 90 -2.73 -11.71 -6.15
C LEU A 90 -2.65 -10.26 -6.63
N GLY A 91 -3.79 -9.58 -6.76
CA GLY A 91 -3.80 -8.18 -7.18
C GLY A 91 -3.09 -7.28 -6.18
N SER A 92 -3.23 -7.54 -4.88
CA SER A 92 -2.57 -6.76 -3.83
C SER A 92 -1.05 -6.85 -3.94
N ILE A 93 -0.51 -8.04 -4.24
CA ILE A 93 0.92 -8.26 -4.47
C ILE A 93 1.41 -7.50 -5.71
N LEU A 94 0.65 -7.60 -6.81
CA LEU A 94 0.97 -6.87 -8.03
C LEU A 94 1.02 -5.35 -7.80
N THR A 95 0.05 -4.82 -7.02
CA THR A 95 -0.08 -3.39 -6.74
C THR A 95 0.98 -2.87 -5.78
N HIS A 96 1.16 -3.50 -4.62
CA HIS A 96 1.95 -2.90 -3.53
C HIS A 96 3.39 -3.37 -3.49
N GLN A 97 3.65 -4.64 -3.79
CA GLN A 97 4.98 -5.23 -3.66
C GLN A 97 5.75 -5.18 -4.97
N LEU A 98 5.13 -5.62 -6.06
CA LEU A 98 5.77 -5.63 -7.38
C LEU A 98 5.59 -4.33 -8.15
N LYS A 99 4.64 -3.47 -7.74
CA LYS A 99 4.32 -2.18 -8.39
C LYS A 99 4.12 -2.28 -9.91
N ARG A 100 3.58 -3.41 -10.38
CA ARG A 100 3.36 -3.68 -11.82
C ARG A 100 2.06 -3.05 -12.29
N ARG A 101 2.03 -1.73 -12.42
CA ARG A 101 0.82 -0.92 -12.72
C ARG A 101 -0.09 -1.53 -13.79
N ARG A 102 0.44 -1.83 -14.98
CA ARG A 102 -0.35 -2.40 -16.09
C ARG A 102 -0.98 -3.75 -15.73
N ALA A 103 -0.21 -4.63 -15.10
CA ALA A 103 -0.69 -5.94 -14.66
C ALA A 103 -1.73 -5.82 -13.55
N SER A 104 -1.52 -4.92 -12.58
CA SER A 104 -2.50 -4.62 -11.54
C SER A 104 -3.82 -4.12 -12.10
N CYS A 105 -3.80 -3.14 -13.02
CA CYS A 105 -5.01 -2.60 -13.62
C CYS A 105 -5.80 -3.67 -14.39
N ALA A 106 -5.10 -4.46 -15.22
CA ALA A 106 -5.73 -5.57 -15.94
C ALA A 106 -6.35 -6.59 -14.98
N HIS A 107 -5.61 -6.96 -13.93
CA HIS A 107 -6.08 -7.90 -12.90
C HIS A 107 -7.31 -7.36 -12.16
N TRP A 108 -7.30 -6.10 -11.74
CA TRP A 108 -8.42 -5.51 -11.01
C TRP A 108 -9.69 -5.37 -11.83
N ARG A 109 -9.58 -5.03 -13.13
CA ARG A 109 -10.74 -5.05 -14.04
C ARG A 109 -11.32 -6.46 -14.15
N SER A 110 -10.47 -7.46 -14.39
CA SER A 110 -10.89 -8.86 -14.46
C SER A 110 -11.53 -9.33 -13.15
N HIS A 111 -10.95 -8.99 -12.00
CA HIS A 111 -11.50 -9.31 -10.68
C HIS A 111 -12.92 -8.75 -10.51
N LEU A 112 -13.10 -7.45 -10.81
CA LEU A 112 -14.43 -6.83 -10.70
C LEU A 112 -15.44 -7.44 -11.66
N GLN A 113 -15.01 -7.89 -12.84
CA GLN A 113 -15.86 -8.57 -13.82
C GLN A 113 -16.24 -10.00 -13.40
N VAL A 114 -15.33 -10.75 -12.76
CA VAL A 114 -15.59 -12.13 -12.33
C VAL A 114 -16.44 -12.16 -11.05
N PHE A 115 -16.17 -11.27 -10.10
CA PHE A 115 -16.79 -11.30 -8.76
C PHE A 115 -17.87 -10.21 -8.57
N GLN A 116 -18.48 -9.73 -9.65
CA GLN A 116 -19.42 -8.57 -9.68
C GLN A 116 -20.45 -8.54 -8.53
N ARG A 117 -20.99 -9.71 -8.16
CA ARG A 117 -22.05 -9.86 -7.16
C ARG A 117 -21.56 -9.94 -5.72
N SER A 118 -20.31 -10.35 -5.48
CA SER A 118 -19.82 -10.71 -4.13
C SER A 118 -18.60 -9.93 -3.66
N THR A 119 -18.16 -8.89 -4.38
CA THR A 119 -16.91 -8.18 -4.05
C THR A 119 -16.93 -7.47 -2.69
N ARG A 120 -16.62 -8.20 -1.62
CA ARG A 120 -16.33 -7.64 -0.29
C ARG A 120 -15.14 -6.67 -0.34
N TYR A 121 -14.34 -6.76 -1.42
CA TYR A 121 -13.18 -5.93 -1.70
C TYR A 121 -13.43 -4.77 -2.67
N LYS A 122 -14.67 -4.54 -3.12
CA LYS A 122 -15.00 -3.55 -4.17
C LYS A 122 -14.44 -2.16 -3.89
N ALA A 123 -14.60 -1.67 -2.65
CA ALA A 123 -14.13 -0.36 -2.24
C ALA A 123 -12.60 -0.26 -2.30
N SER A 124 -11.90 -1.27 -1.78
CA SER A 124 -10.43 -1.36 -1.82
C SER A 124 -9.92 -1.40 -3.26
N ILE A 125 -10.52 -2.24 -4.11
CA ILE A 125 -10.11 -2.37 -5.52
C ILE A 125 -10.33 -1.06 -6.27
N ARG A 126 -11.49 -0.41 -6.13
CA ARG A 126 -11.74 0.90 -6.73
C ARG A 126 -10.73 1.95 -6.27
N ARG A 127 -10.36 1.94 -4.98
CA ARG A 127 -9.31 2.82 -4.46
C ARG A 127 -7.96 2.53 -5.13
N TYR A 128 -7.54 1.27 -5.20
CA TYR A 128 -6.29 0.88 -5.86
C TYR A 128 -6.26 1.25 -7.34
N MET A 129 -7.38 1.07 -8.05
CA MET A 129 -7.47 1.46 -9.45
C MET A 129 -7.33 2.98 -9.64
N ARG A 130 -7.89 3.79 -8.73
CA ARG A 130 -7.69 5.25 -8.74
C ARG A 130 -6.25 5.64 -8.43
N GLU A 131 -5.66 5.06 -7.39
CA GLU A 131 -4.26 5.29 -6.98
C GLU A 131 -3.27 4.95 -8.11
N LEU A 132 -3.58 3.95 -8.92
CA LEU A 132 -2.76 3.52 -10.06
C LEU A 132 -3.09 4.27 -11.37
N SER A 133 -4.07 5.17 -11.36
CA SER A 133 -4.62 5.83 -12.56
C SER A 133 -4.89 4.82 -13.66
N CYS A 134 -5.63 3.75 -13.32
CA CYS A 134 -6.01 2.73 -14.28
C CYS A 134 -6.99 3.34 -15.30
N PRO A 135 -6.73 3.16 -16.61
CA PRO A 135 -7.67 3.60 -17.64
C PRO A 135 -8.95 2.77 -17.65
#